data_AF-A0A6H1UHE0-F1
#
_entry.id   AF-A0A6H1UHE0-F1
#
_cell.length_a   1.000
_cell.length_b   1.000
_cell.length_c   1.000
_cell.angle_alpha   90.00
_cell.angle_beta   90.00
_cell.angle_gamma   90.00
#
_symmetry.space_group_name_H-M   'P 1'
#
loop_
_entity.id
_entity.type
_entity.pdbx_description
1 polymer ?
#
loop_
_entity_poly.entity_id
_entity_poly.type
_entity_poly.pdbx_seq_one_letter_code
_entity_poly.pdbx_strand_id
1 'polypeptide(L)'
;MSEAAINNLTIGTGATLAPPQFDDPYQQRLHDKQRLAAAFRAFALYGFDEGLAGHITVRDAVEPETFWVNPLALHFSLIKASHLVRVDHHGNVVEGDAMVNKAAFAIHSRVHQSHPSINAVAHSHSRYGRAFAALGQPLQPISQDACMFFENHAVYDDFGGVVMELDEGQRIANSLGANCAAILQNHGLLTVGSSVDAACANFIIMDSCCHSQLLAQAAGELKLIRPEVARQAKQITASELVTWGNFQPLYQKLLSQDASFLD
;
A
#
# COMPACT_ATOMS: atom_id res chain seq x y z
N MET A 1 1.67 -5.43 18.50
CA MET A 1 2.59 -4.89 19.54
C MET A 1 1.88 -4.86 20.89
N SER A 2 2.57 -5.03 22.02
CA SER A 2 1.96 -4.89 23.34
C SER A 2 1.65 -3.42 23.66
N GLU A 3 0.69 -3.19 24.54
CA GLU A 3 0.28 -1.88 25.07
C GLU A 3 1.47 -1.03 25.57
N ALA A 4 2.54 -1.69 26.03
CA ALA A 4 3.80 -1.05 26.45
C ALA A 4 4.53 -0.29 25.33
N ALA A 5 4.39 -0.70 24.06
CA ALA A 5 5.02 0.01 22.94
C ALA A 5 4.29 1.32 22.59
N ILE A 6 2.98 1.38 22.82
CA ILE A 6 2.14 2.57 22.57
C ILE A 6 2.46 3.66 23.60
N ASN A 7 2.60 3.26 24.87
CA ASN A 7 2.90 4.19 25.97
C ASN A 7 4.25 4.91 25.83
N ASN A 8 5.19 4.36 25.03
CA ASN A 8 6.48 5.02 24.75
C ASN A 8 6.42 6.01 23.58
N LEU A 9 5.33 6.03 22.79
CA LEU A 9 5.18 6.90 21.61
C LEU A 9 4.35 8.16 21.86
N THR A 10 3.61 8.22 22.97
CA THR A 10 2.68 9.31 23.25
C THR A 10 2.89 9.87 24.64
N ILE A 11 2.79 11.19 24.79
CA ILE A 11 2.66 11.87 26.08
C ILE A 11 1.20 12.37 26.16
N GLY A 12 0.36 11.81 27.04
CA GLY A 12 -1.06 12.18 27.07
C GLY A 12 -2.01 11.26 27.86
N THR A 13 -3.31 11.56 27.81
CA THR A 13 -4.37 11.17 28.77
C THR A 13 -4.95 9.75 28.63
N GLY A 14 -4.17 8.75 28.21
CA GLY A 14 -4.60 7.35 28.21
C GLY A 14 -5.60 6.95 27.09
N ALA A 15 -5.72 7.74 26.02
CA ALA A 15 -6.42 7.31 24.81
C ALA A 15 -5.54 6.33 24.03
N THR A 16 -6.04 5.11 23.78
CA THR A 16 -5.30 4.06 23.08
C THR A 16 -5.61 4.10 21.58
N LEU A 17 -4.59 4.37 20.76
CA LEU A 17 -4.67 4.20 19.31
C LEU A 17 -4.36 2.73 18.99
N ALA A 18 -5.31 1.99 18.42
CA ALA A 18 -5.11 0.60 18.03
C ALA A 18 -5.98 0.22 16.82
N PRO A 19 -5.53 -0.71 15.96
CA PRO A 19 -6.38 -1.29 14.92
C PRO A 19 -7.64 -1.92 15.52
N PRO A 20 -8.81 -1.78 14.87
CA PRO A 20 -10.04 -2.41 15.35
C PRO A 20 -9.92 -3.95 15.31
N GLN A 21 -10.62 -4.61 16.22
CA GLN A 21 -10.78 -6.07 16.25
C GLN A 21 -12.24 -6.40 15.97
N PHE A 22 -12.49 -7.49 15.24
CA PHE A 22 -13.82 -7.93 14.84
C PHE A 22 -14.01 -9.40 15.21
N ASP A 23 -15.08 -9.69 15.97
CA ASP A 23 -15.49 -11.08 16.24
C ASP A 23 -16.29 -11.68 15.08
N ASP A 24 -16.91 -10.83 14.25
CA ASP A 24 -17.69 -11.20 13.08
C ASP A 24 -16.93 -10.89 11.78
N PRO A 25 -16.56 -11.90 10.97
CA PRO A 25 -15.83 -11.69 9.72
C PRO A 25 -16.63 -10.89 8.68
N TYR A 26 -17.97 -10.84 8.76
CA TYR A 26 -18.78 -9.99 7.89
C TYR A 26 -18.67 -8.51 8.26
N GLN A 27 -18.52 -8.17 9.54
CA GLN A 27 -18.22 -6.80 9.98
C GLN A 27 -16.82 -6.38 9.54
N GLN A 28 -15.84 -7.28 9.65
CA GLN A 28 -14.49 -7.04 9.14
C GLN A 28 -14.51 -6.81 7.62
N ARG A 29 -15.20 -7.66 6.85
CA ARG A 29 -15.36 -7.47 5.39
C ARG A 29 -15.92 -6.09 5.07
N LEU A 30 -16.97 -5.65 5.75
CA LEU A 30 -17.54 -4.31 5.53
C LEU A 30 -16.52 -3.20 5.85
N HIS A 31 -15.82 -3.31 6.98
CA HIS A 31 -14.77 -2.38 7.36
C HIS A 31 -13.68 -2.30 6.29
N ASP A 32 -13.13 -3.44 5.87
CA ASP A 32 -12.04 -3.52 4.90
C ASP A 32 -12.45 -2.95 3.53
N LYS A 33 -13.69 -3.19 3.09
CA LYS A 33 -14.24 -2.57 1.87
C LYS A 33 -14.33 -1.05 1.99
N GLN A 34 -14.78 -0.53 3.12
CA GLN A 34 -14.86 0.92 3.36
C GLN A 34 -13.48 1.56 3.43
N ARG A 35 -12.52 0.91 4.08
CA ARG A 35 -11.11 1.33 4.09
C ARG A 35 -10.50 1.30 2.70
N LEU A 36 -10.80 0.27 1.90
CA LEU A 36 -10.35 0.17 0.51
C LEU A 36 -10.89 1.32 -0.33
N ALA A 37 -12.18 1.65 -0.23
CA ALA A 37 -12.75 2.81 -0.90
C ALA A 37 -12.07 4.12 -0.45
N ALA A 38 -11.82 4.29 0.85
CA ALA A 38 -11.11 5.44 1.39
C ALA A 38 -9.66 5.54 0.86
N ALA A 39 -8.96 4.42 0.70
CA ALA A 39 -7.60 4.39 0.15
C ALA A 39 -7.56 4.90 -1.29
N PHE A 40 -8.57 4.63 -2.11
CA PHE A 40 -8.68 5.26 -3.42
C PHE A 40 -8.96 6.76 -3.34
N ARG A 41 -9.81 7.22 -2.40
CA ARG A 41 -9.99 8.66 -2.17
C ARG A 41 -8.69 9.34 -1.73
N ALA A 42 -7.88 8.66 -0.92
CA ALA A 42 -6.53 9.10 -0.58
C ALA A 42 -5.65 9.17 -1.84
N PHE A 43 -5.57 8.11 -2.65
CA PHE A 43 -4.75 8.12 -3.86
C PHE A 43 -5.14 9.25 -4.82
N ALA A 44 -6.43 9.52 -4.99
CA ALA A 44 -6.91 10.66 -5.78
C ALA A 44 -6.50 12.01 -5.17
N LEU A 45 -6.56 12.16 -3.85
CA LEU A 45 -6.14 13.39 -3.16
C LEU A 45 -4.64 13.70 -3.39
N TYR A 46 -3.80 12.67 -3.51
CA TYR A 46 -2.37 12.80 -3.80
C TYR A 46 -2.05 12.80 -5.31
N GLY A 47 -3.04 12.67 -6.19
CA GLY A 47 -2.86 12.63 -7.65
C GLY A 47 -2.12 11.39 -8.13
N PHE A 48 -2.40 10.24 -7.52
CA PHE A 48 -1.81 8.94 -7.90
C PHE A 48 -2.63 8.20 -8.95
N ASP A 49 -3.75 8.74 -9.40
CA ASP A 49 -4.51 8.25 -10.54
C ASP A 49 -3.81 8.59 -11.86
N GLU A 50 -3.62 7.58 -12.73
CA GLU A 50 -2.99 7.71 -14.04
C GLU A 50 -3.86 6.99 -15.07
N GLY A 51 -4.98 7.60 -15.43
CA GLY A 51 -5.96 7.04 -16.36
C GLY A 51 -6.55 5.71 -15.86
N LEU A 52 -6.22 4.59 -16.52
CA LEU A 52 -6.72 3.25 -16.19
C LEU A 52 -5.79 2.46 -15.25
N ALA A 53 -4.61 3.00 -14.95
CA ALA A 53 -3.62 2.34 -14.11
C ALA A 53 -3.93 2.49 -12.62
N GLY A 54 -3.34 1.59 -11.84
CA GLY A 54 -3.43 1.59 -10.39
C GLY A 54 -4.58 0.75 -9.84
N HIS A 55 -4.27 0.07 -8.74
CA HIS A 55 -5.16 -0.86 -8.09
C HIS A 55 -4.70 -1.09 -6.66
N ILE A 56 -5.67 -1.24 -5.78
CA ILE A 56 -5.48 -1.63 -4.39
C ILE A 56 -6.40 -2.82 -4.16
N THR A 57 -5.87 -3.86 -3.52
CA THR A 57 -6.63 -5.05 -3.17
C THR A 57 -6.63 -5.28 -1.67
N VAL A 58 -7.70 -5.88 -1.17
CA VAL A 58 -7.74 -6.45 0.19
C VAL A 58 -8.31 -7.86 0.15
N ARG A 59 -7.64 -8.80 0.82
CA ARG A 59 -8.11 -10.16 1.02
C ARG A 59 -9.46 -10.14 1.72
N ASP A 60 -10.38 -10.98 1.27
CA ASP A 60 -11.69 -11.07 1.91
C ASP A 60 -11.61 -11.79 3.27
N ALA A 61 -12.23 -11.19 4.29
CA ALA A 61 -12.19 -11.73 5.65
C ALA A 61 -13.03 -13.00 5.86
N VAL A 62 -14.01 -13.27 4.99
CA VAL A 62 -14.92 -14.44 5.09
C VAL A 62 -14.47 -15.57 4.17
N GLU A 63 -13.93 -15.24 2.98
CA GLU A 63 -13.45 -16.15 1.95
C GLU A 63 -12.00 -15.79 1.56
N PRO A 64 -10.99 -16.20 2.37
CA PRO A 64 -9.61 -15.71 2.26
C PRO A 64 -8.86 -16.02 0.96
N GLU A 65 -9.40 -16.91 0.11
CA GLU A 65 -8.90 -17.23 -1.23
C GLU A 65 -9.40 -16.25 -2.31
N THR A 66 -10.07 -15.18 -1.89
CA THR A 66 -10.59 -14.11 -2.77
C THR A 66 -10.19 -12.74 -2.23
N PHE A 67 -10.24 -11.73 -3.09
CA PHE A 67 -9.88 -10.36 -2.73
C PHE A 67 -10.76 -9.33 -3.42
N TRP A 68 -11.01 -8.21 -2.73
CA TRP A 68 -11.72 -7.05 -3.25
C TRP A 68 -10.77 -6.13 -3.99
N VAL A 69 -11.24 -5.53 -5.09
CA VAL A 69 -10.49 -4.60 -5.95
C VAL A 69 -11.40 -3.52 -6.51
N ASN A 70 -10.82 -2.40 -6.95
CA ASN A 70 -11.58 -1.36 -7.65
C ASN A 70 -12.07 -1.81 -9.03
N PRO A 71 -13.22 -1.27 -9.48
CA PRO A 71 -13.64 -1.42 -10.87
C PRO A 71 -12.70 -0.64 -11.82
N LEU A 72 -12.53 -1.16 -13.02
CA LEU A 72 -11.82 -0.51 -14.11
C LEU A 72 -12.60 0.73 -14.59
N ALA A 73 -11.87 1.76 -15.02
CA ALA A 73 -12.41 2.98 -15.64
C ALA A 73 -13.33 3.85 -14.75
N LEU A 74 -13.35 3.60 -13.44
CA LEU A 74 -13.92 4.54 -12.46
C LEU A 74 -12.80 5.35 -11.82
N HIS A 75 -12.91 6.68 -11.86
CA HIS A 75 -11.91 7.56 -11.25
C HIS A 75 -11.79 7.29 -9.75
N PHE A 76 -10.56 7.30 -9.21
CA PHE A 76 -10.31 6.94 -7.81
C PHE A 76 -11.10 7.80 -6.82
N SER A 77 -11.32 9.08 -7.14
CA SER A 77 -12.12 10.00 -6.34
C SER A 77 -13.63 9.69 -6.33
N LEU A 78 -14.11 8.68 -7.06
CA LEU A 78 -15.53 8.30 -7.14
C LEU A 78 -15.79 6.89 -6.62
N ILE A 79 -14.73 6.15 -6.24
CA ILE A 79 -14.87 4.78 -5.75
C ILE A 79 -15.63 4.78 -4.41
N LYS A 80 -16.51 3.81 -4.26
CA LYS A 80 -17.32 3.53 -3.06
C LYS A 80 -17.20 2.06 -2.70
N ALA A 81 -17.52 1.69 -1.46
CA ALA A 81 -17.45 0.31 -0.99
C ALA A 81 -18.37 -0.63 -1.81
N SER A 82 -19.55 -0.15 -2.20
CA SER A 82 -20.51 -0.81 -3.09
C SER A 82 -20.02 -1.02 -4.52
N HIS A 83 -19.05 -0.22 -4.99
CA HIS A 83 -18.49 -0.37 -6.34
C HIS A 83 -17.43 -1.46 -6.45
N LEU A 84 -16.89 -1.94 -5.31
CA LEU A 84 -15.80 -2.90 -5.29
C LEU A 84 -16.23 -4.26 -5.84
N VAL A 85 -15.33 -4.90 -6.56
CA VAL A 85 -15.51 -6.21 -7.17
C VAL A 85 -14.67 -7.23 -6.41
N ARG A 86 -15.21 -8.42 -6.14
CA ARG A 86 -14.47 -9.53 -5.53
C ARG A 86 -14.05 -10.51 -6.61
N VAL A 87 -12.78 -10.90 -6.58
CA VAL A 87 -12.17 -11.82 -7.55
C VAL A 87 -11.41 -12.94 -6.85
N ASP A 88 -11.28 -14.08 -7.52
CA ASP A 88 -10.47 -15.21 -7.05
C ASP A 88 -9.01 -15.16 -7.57
N HIS A 89 -8.18 -16.11 -7.14
CA HIS A 89 -6.79 -16.28 -7.61
C HIS A 89 -6.67 -16.73 -9.07
N HIS A 90 -7.76 -16.93 -9.79
CA HIS A 90 -7.80 -17.22 -11.22
C HIS A 90 -8.30 -16.03 -12.07
N GLY A 91 -8.67 -14.91 -11.42
CA GLY A 91 -9.13 -13.70 -12.08
C GLY A 91 -10.61 -13.74 -12.45
N ASN A 92 -11.35 -14.71 -11.93
CA ASN A 92 -12.79 -14.76 -12.09
C ASN A 92 -13.45 -13.78 -11.12
N VAL A 93 -14.43 -13.03 -11.62
CA VAL A 93 -15.30 -12.21 -10.77
C VAL A 93 -16.26 -13.14 -10.05
N VAL A 94 -16.22 -13.12 -8.72
CA VAL A 94 -17.11 -13.91 -7.85
C VAL A 94 -18.21 -13.05 -7.24
N GLU A 95 -18.03 -11.73 -7.16
CA GLU A 95 -19.04 -10.77 -6.69
C GLU A 95 -18.85 -9.39 -7.33
N GLY A 96 -19.96 -8.77 -7.75
CA GLY A 96 -19.98 -7.48 -8.46
C GLY A 96 -20.06 -7.62 -9.98
N ASP A 97 -20.47 -6.56 -10.66
CA ASP A 97 -20.81 -6.59 -12.11
C ASP A 97 -19.84 -5.76 -12.98
N ALA A 98 -18.79 -5.18 -12.37
CA ALA A 98 -17.86 -4.30 -13.07
C ALA A 98 -16.61 -5.04 -13.57
N MET A 99 -16.01 -4.51 -14.65
CA MET A 99 -14.74 -5.00 -15.17
C MET A 99 -13.61 -4.69 -14.19
N VAL A 100 -12.58 -5.55 -14.17
CA VAL A 100 -11.36 -5.36 -13.37
C VAL A 100 -10.13 -5.34 -14.26
N ASN A 101 -9.07 -4.64 -13.85
CA ASN A 101 -7.82 -4.60 -14.59
C ASN A 101 -7.08 -5.95 -14.47
N LYS A 102 -6.72 -6.57 -15.60
CA LYS A 102 -5.95 -7.83 -15.61
C LYS A 102 -4.57 -7.71 -14.94
N ALA A 103 -3.95 -6.53 -14.98
CA ALA A 103 -2.67 -6.30 -14.29
C ALA A 103 -2.83 -6.35 -12.76
N ALA A 104 -3.96 -5.86 -12.23
CA ALA A 104 -4.30 -6.00 -10.81
C ALA A 104 -4.33 -7.47 -10.42
N PHE A 105 -4.98 -8.29 -11.25
CA PHE A 105 -5.00 -9.74 -11.09
C PHE A 105 -3.59 -10.34 -11.16
N ALA A 106 -2.83 -10.09 -12.22
CA ALA A 106 -1.55 -10.76 -12.46
C ALA A 106 -0.55 -10.58 -11.30
N ILE A 107 -0.44 -9.37 -10.76
CA ILE A 107 0.51 -9.07 -9.67
C ILE A 107 -0.09 -9.41 -8.29
N HIS A 108 -1.28 -8.88 -7.97
CA HIS A 108 -1.79 -8.95 -6.60
C HIS A 108 -2.22 -10.38 -6.25
N SER A 109 -2.72 -11.17 -7.19
CA SER A 109 -3.06 -12.59 -6.95
C SER A 109 -1.83 -13.38 -6.52
N ARG A 110 -0.68 -13.15 -7.15
CA ARG A 110 0.59 -13.82 -6.85
C ARG A 110 1.19 -13.35 -5.54
N VAL A 111 1.07 -12.07 -5.21
CA VAL A 111 1.47 -11.54 -3.89
C VAL A 111 0.61 -12.17 -2.80
N HIS A 112 -0.72 -12.13 -2.90
CA HIS A 112 -1.61 -12.73 -1.92
C HIS A 112 -1.42 -14.25 -1.79
N GLN A 113 -1.15 -14.96 -2.88
CA GLN A 113 -0.93 -16.41 -2.85
C GLN A 113 0.44 -16.78 -2.25
N SER A 114 1.49 -16.03 -2.56
CA SER A 114 2.85 -16.30 -2.06
C SER A 114 3.05 -15.85 -0.62
N HIS A 115 2.24 -14.90 -0.15
CA HIS A 115 2.38 -14.27 1.17
C HIS A 115 1.04 -14.22 1.91
N PRO A 116 0.64 -15.32 2.59
CA PRO A 116 -0.64 -15.40 3.28
C PRO A 116 -0.84 -14.35 4.40
N SER A 117 0.23 -13.83 4.98
CA SER A 117 0.18 -12.77 6.00
C SER A 117 -0.12 -11.38 5.43
N ILE A 118 -0.03 -11.20 4.11
CA ILE A 118 -0.36 -9.94 3.43
C ILE A 118 -1.86 -9.92 3.13
N ASN A 119 -2.55 -8.96 3.74
CA ASN A 119 -3.97 -8.74 3.55
C ASN A 119 -4.28 -7.65 2.54
N ALA A 120 -3.40 -6.66 2.37
CA ALA A 120 -3.62 -5.61 1.38
C ALA A 120 -2.36 -5.34 0.56
N VAL A 121 -2.58 -5.02 -0.72
CA VAL A 121 -1.54 -4.66 -1.69
C VAL A 121 -1.99 -3.40 -2.42
N ALA A 122 -1.12 -2.39 -2.48
CA ALA A 122 -1.39 -1.14 -3.19
C ALA A 122 -0.34 -0.91 -4.28
N HIS A 123 -0.80 -0.60 -5.49
CA HIS A 123 0.04 -0.29 -6.63
C HIS A 123 -0.53 0.90 -7.38
N SER A 124 0.35 1.83 -7.76
CA SER A 124 0.01 2.87 -8.74
C SER A 124 1.26 3.40 -9.44
N HIS A 125 1.05 4.14 -10.51
CA HIS A 125 2.08 4.79 -11.31
C HIS A 125 2.32 6.22 -10.83
N SER A 126 2.41 6.41 -9.51
CA SER A 126 2.56 7.74 -8.91
C SER A 126 3.75 8.49 -9.49
N ARG A 127 3.61 9.81 -9.65
CA ARG A 127 4.56 10.65 -10.38
C ARG A 127 6.00 10.46 -9.91
N TYR A 128 6.24 10.53 -8.61
CA TYR A 128 7.58 10.48 -8.05
C TYR A 128 8.10 9.05 -7.91
N GLY A 129 7.23 8.12 -7.53
CA GLY A 129 7.51 6.70 -7.49
C GLY A 129 7.97 6.15 -8.83
N ARG A 130 7.25 6.45 -9.92
CA ARG A 130 7.63 6.07 -11.28
C ARG A 130 8.94 6.73 -11.73
N ALA A 131 9.12 8.02 -11.44
CA ALA A 131 10.35 8.73 -11.76
C ALA A 131 11.58 8.13 -11.05
N PHE A 132 11.44 7.82 -9.77
CA PHE A 132 12.50 7.19 -8.98
C PHE A 132 12.77 5.75 -9.42
N ALA A 133 11.71 4.98 -9.70
CA ALA A 133 11.83 3.60 -10.17
C ALA A 133 12.63 3.49 -11.48
N ALA A 134 12.62 4.51 -12.32
CA ALA A 134 13.45 4.53 -13.54
C ALA A 134 14.97 4.52 -13.26
N LEU A 135 15.40 4.85 -12.04
CA LEU A 135 16.80 4.82 -11.63
C LEU A 135 17.32 3.42 -11.28
N GLY A 136 16.42 2.44 -11.06
CA GLY A 136 16.81 1.06 -10.72
C GLY A 136 17.66 0.93 -9.46
N GLN A 137 17.44 1.81 -8.47
CA GLN A 137 18.24 1.87 -7.25
C GLN A 137 17.35 1.81 -5.99
N PRO A 138 17.89 1.35 -4.85
CA PRO A 138 17.16 1.36 -3.59
C PRO A 138 16.96 2.78 -3.05
N LEU A 139 15.84 2.97 -2.35
CA LEU A 139 15.55 4.18 -1.57
C LEU A 139 16.53 4.31 -0.40
N GLN A 140 17.13 5.49 -0.25
CA GLN A 140 18.20 5.76 0.71
C GLN A 140 17.63 6.36 2.02
N PRO A 141 18.24 6.07 3.18
CA PRO A 141 17.78 6.58 4.48
C PRO A 141 18.22 8.04 4.68
N ILE A 142 17.63 8.96 3.93
CA ILE A 142 17.93 10.40 3.98
C ILE A 142 17.07 11.18 4.98
N SER A 143 16.02 10.55 5.50
CA SER A 143 15.08 11.11 6.48
C SER A 143 14.57 10.01 7.42
N GLN A 144 13.98 10.39 8.54
CA GLN A 144 13.37 9.44 9.48
C GLN A 144 12.26 8.60 8.81
N ASP A 145 11.48 9.21 7.92
CA ASP A 145 10.43 8.51 7.17
C ASP A 145 11.03 7.49 6.20
N ALA A 146 12.13 7.84 5.51
CA ALA A 146 12.83 6.91 4.62
C ALA A 146 13.44 5.72 5.38
N CYS A 147 13.76 5.86 6.67
CA CYS A 147 14.21 4.75 7.51
C CYS A 147 13.16 3.63 7.62
N MET A 148 11.86 3.92 7.45
CA MET A 148 10.80 2.90 7.43
C MET A 148 11.06 1.81 6.37
N PHE A 149 11.71 2.19 5.26
CA PHE A 149 12.02 1.33 4.13
C PHE A 149 13.46 0.84 4.10
N PHE A 150 14.32 1.27 5.03
CA PHE A 150 15.73 0.90 5.02
C PHE A 150 15.91 -0.61 5.23
N GLU A 151 16.44 -1.32 4.22
CA GLU A 151 16.48 -2.81 4.22
C GLU A 151 15.09 -3.43 4.46
N ASN A 152 14.05 -2.80 3.91
CA ASN A 152 12.64 -3.22 4.05
C ASN A 152 11.83 -2.92 2.78
N HIS A 153 12.51 -2.88 1.63
CA HIS A 153 11.90 -2.84 0.31
C HIS A 153 12.79 -3.59 -0.69
N ALA A 154 12.18 -4.14 -1.72
CA ALA A 154 12.88 -4.71 -2.86
C ALA A 154 13.05 -3.69 -4.00
N VAL A 155 14.02 -3.93 -4.88
CA VAL A 155 14.07 -3.34 -6.23
C VAL A 155 13.93 -4.50 -7.20
N TYR A 156 12.85 -4.49 -7.99
CA TYR A 156 12.59 -5.44 -9.05
C TYR A 156 13.06 -4.84 -10.37
N ASP A 157 14.08 -5.42 -10.99
CA ASP A 157 14.82 -4.88 -12.13
C ASP A 157 14.57 -5.62 -13.47
N ASP A 158 13.64 -6.57 -13.48
CA ASP A 158 13.28 -7.37 -14.66
C ASP A 158 11.95 -6.89 -15.28
N PHE A 159 11.91 -5.63 -15.72
CA PHE A 159 10.71 -5.06 -16.34
C PHE A 159 10.40 -5.73 -17.69
N GLY A 160 9.35 -6.55 -17.73
CA GLY A 160 8.95 -7.32 -18.92
C GLY A 160 8.06 -6.58 -19.91
N GLY A 161 7.61 -5.37 -19.58
CA GLY A 161 6.60 -4.61 -20.34
C GLY A 161 5.28 -4.48 -19.58
N VAL A 162 4.14 -4.46 -20.29
CA VAL A 162 2.83 -4.42 -19.63
C VAL A 162 2.57 -5.76 -18.94
N VAL A 163 2.51 -5.73 -17.62
CA VAL A 163 2.34 -6.93 -16.78
C VAL A 163 0.96 -7.55 -16.99
N MET A 164 0.85 -8.43 -17.97
CA MET A 164 -0.36 -9.21 -18.28
C MET A 164 -0.17 -10.69 -17.98
N GLU A 165 1.09 -11.11 -17.77
CA GLU A 165 1.50 -12.49 -17.59
C GLU A 165 1.65 -12.84 -16.11
N LEU A 166 1.11 -13.98 -15.71
CA LEU A 166 1.16 -14.47 -14.33
C LEU A 166 2.59 -14.74 -13.84
N ASP A 167 3.51 -15.03 -14.77
CA ASP A 167 4.91 -15.32 -14.46
C ASP A 167 5.65 -14.09 -13.94
N GLU A 168 5.38 -12.91 -14.50
CA GLU A 168 5.96 -11.66 -14.01
C GLU A 168 5.40 -11.31 -12.62
N GLY A 169 4.09 -11.50 -12.42
CA GLY A 169 3.49 -11.38 -11.09
C GLY A 169 4.16 -12.27 -10.04
N GLN A 170 4.52 -13.52 -10.40
CA GLN A 170 5.23 -14.42 -9.50
C GLN A 170 6.67 -13.95 -9.23
N ARG A 171 7.39 -13.44 -10.24
CA ARG A 171 8.74 -12.88 -10.03
C ARG A 171 8.71 -11.65 -9.12
N ILE A 172 7.72 -10.77 -9.28
CA ILE A 172 7.49 -9.63 -8.38
C ILE A 172 7.20 -10.11 -6.95
N ALA A 173 6.31 -11.08 -6.78
CA ALA A 173 5.99 -11.64 -5.47
C ALA A 173 7.21 -12.28 -4.79
N ASN A 174 8.08 -12.96 -5.56
CA ASN A 174 9.33 -13.53 -5.06
C ASN A 174 10.33 -12.43 -4.67
N SER A 175 10.49 -11.40 -5.51
CA SER A 175 11.38 -10.26 -5.28
C SER A 175 10.96 -9.48 -4.02
N LEU A 176 9.66 -9.27 -3.82
CA LEU A 176 9.11 -8.63 -2.62
C LEU A 176 9.61 -9.32 -1.34
N GLY A 177 9.64 -10.66 -1.32
CA GLY A 177 10.08 -11.41 -0.14
C GLY A 177 9.30 -11.01 1.10
N ALA A 178 10.00 -10.77 2.22
CA ALA A 178 9.39 -10.32 3.48
C ALA A 178 9.28 -8.79 3.62
N ASN A 179 9.56 -8.03 2.56
CA ASN A 179 9.60 -6.57 2.61
C ASN A 179 8.19 -5.96 2.59
N CYS A 180 8.04 -4.73 3.09
CA CYS A 180 6.77 -3.99 3.03
C CYS A 180 6.51 -3.29 1.68
N ALA A 181 7.49 -3.28 0.77
CA ALA A 181 7.39 -2.62 -0.52
C ALA A 181 8.33 -3.21 -1.57
N ALA A 182 8.03 -2.93 -2.83
CA ALA A 182 8.89 -3.15 -3.98
C ALA A 182 8.87 -1.92 -4.89
N ILE A 183 10.06 -1.48 -5.32
CA ILE A 183 10.24 -0.54 -6.42
C ILE A 183 10.32 -1.37 -7.69
N LEU A 184 9.35 -1.20 -8.57
CA LEU A 184 9.29 -1.91 -9.85
C LEU A 184 9.98 -1.04 -10.91
N GLN A 185 11.20 -1.40 -11.29
CA GLN A 185 12.04 -0.59 -12.19
C GLN A 185 11.26 -0.22 -13.46
N ASN A 186 11.33 1.04 -13.86
CA ASN A 186 10.60 1.61 -15.01
C ASN A 186 9.06 1.55 -14.95
N HIS A 187 8.47 1.09 -13.84
CA HIS A 187 7.02 0.86 -13.72
C HIS A 187 6.39 1.73 -12.62
N GLY A 188 6.81 1.58 -11.37
CA GLY A 188 6.19 2.30 -10.25
C GLY A 188 6.47 1.66 -8.90
N LEU A 189 5.58 1.90 -7.93
CA LEU A 189 5.71 1.37 -6.58
C LEU A 189 4.66 0.29 -6.32
N LEU A 190 5.00 -0.67 -5.46
CA LEU A 190 4.07 -1.63 -4.88
C LEU A 190 4.32 -1.68 -3.38
N THR A 191 3.29 -1.54 -2.57
CA THR A 191 3.38 -1.65 -1.11
C THR A 191 2.38 -2.66 -0.58
N VAL A 192 2.69 -3.25 0.58
CA VAL A 192 1.89 -4.28 1.21
C VAL A 192 1.69 -4.00 2.70
N GLY A 193 0.68 -4.63 3.29
CA GLY A 193 0.40 -4.51 4.71
C GLY A 193 -0.58 -5.57 5.24
N SER A 194 -0.67 -5.66 6.57
CA SER A 194 -1.68 -6.47 7.27
C SER A 194 -3.09 -5.86 7.20
N SER A 195 -3.21 -4.63 6.71
CA SER A 195 -4.46 -3.89 6.49
C SER A 195 -4.32 -2.93 5.30
N VAL A 196 -5.45 -2.49 4.75
CA VAL A 196 -5.50 -1.45 3.71
C VAL A 196 -4.80 -0.19 4.17
N ASP A 197 -5.07 0.24 5.41
CA ASP A 197 -4.52 1.43 6.03
C ASP A 197 -2.97 1.42 5.97
N ALA A 198 -2.36 0.30 6.37
CA ALA A 198 -0.91 0.14 6.34
C ALA A 198 -0.35 0.14 4.90
N ALA A 199 -0.96 -0.63 3.99
CA ALA A 199 -0.50 -0.68 2.60
C ALA A 199 -0.59 0.70 1.91
N CYS A 200 -1.70 1.42 2.11
CA CYS A 200 -1.93 2.75 1.56
C CYS A 200 -1.01 3.81 2.17
N ALA A 201 -0.83 3.82 3.49
CA ALA A 201 0.07 4.76 4.15
C ALA A 201 1.53 4.54 3.73
N ASN A 202 1.96 3.27 3.65
CA ASN A 202 3.28 2.92 3.14
C ASN A 202 3.48 3.47 1.72
N PHE A 203 2.48 3.34 0.85
CA PHE A 203 2.56 3.87 -0.52
C PHE A 203 2.77 5.39 -0.55
N ILE A 204 1.93 6.13 0.18
CA ILE A 204 1.97 7.60 0.23
C ILE A 204 3.32 8.08 0.77
N ILE A 205 3.80 7.47 1.86
CA ILE A 205 5.08 7.83 2.46
C ILE A 205 6.23 7.48 1.51
N MET A 206 6.21 6.31 0.87
CA MET A 206 7.24 5.89 -0.06
C MET A 206 7.36 6.84 -1.27
N ASP A 207 6.23 7.24 -1.87
CA ASP A 207 6.22 8.21 -2.98
C ASP A 207 6.78 9.57 -2.55
N SER A 208 6.43 10.03 -1.34
CA SER A 208 7.00 11.24 -0.74
C SER A 208 8.52 11.13 -0.48
N CYS A 209 8.99 9.97 -0.04
CA CYS A 209 10.43 9.71 0.11
C CYS A 209 11.15 9.68 -1.25
N CYS A 210 10.56 9.06 -2.27
CA CYS A 210 11.06 9.11 -3.65
C CYS A 210 11.20 10.55 -4.14
N HIS A 211 10.18 11.39 -3.93
CA HIS A 211 10.23 12.80 -4.26
C HIS A 211 11.37 13.53 -3.55
N SER A 212 11.49 13.33 -2.23
CA SER A 212 12.52 13.95 -1.40
C SER A 212 13.93 13.55 -1.86
N GLN A 213 14.13 12.28 -2.19
CA GLN A 213 15.43 11.78 -2.66
C GLN A 213 15.78 12.33 -4.05
N LEU A 214 14.83 12.39 -4.98
CA LEU A 214 15.06 13.00 -6.30
C LEU A 214 15.50 14.46 -6.17
N LEU A 215 14.82 15.25 -5.32
CA LEU A 215 15.18 16.64 -5.07
C LEU A 215 16.56 16.78 -4.44
N ALA A 216 16.85 15.99 -3.41
CA ALA A 216 18.12 16.05 -2.70
C ALA A 216 19.31 15.62 -3.59
N GLN A 217 19.14 14.56 -4.39
CA GLN A 217 20.15 14.10 -5.34
C GLN A 217 20.44 15.13 -6.44
N ALA A 218 19.41 15.85 -6.90
CA ALA A 218 19.59 16.94 -7.84
C ALA A 218 20.31 18.16 -7.22
N ALA A 219 20.09 18.41 -5.93
CA ALA A 219 20.71 19.52 -5.21
C ALA A 219 22.17 19.25 -4.80
N GLY A 220 22.58 17.99 -4.61
CA GLY A 220 23.97 17.65 -4.31
C GLY A 220 24.16 16.24 -3.74
N GLU A 221 25.34 16.04 -3.15
CA GLU A 221 25.70 14.77 -2.51
C GLU A 221 24.85 14.52 -1.26
N LEU A 222 24.19 13.36 -1.20
CA LEU A 222 23.37 12.95 -0.07
C LEU A 222 24.23 12.70 1.19
N LYS A 223 23.74 13.14 2.35
CA LYS A 223 24.28 12.74 3.67
C LYS A 223 23.32 11.74 4.30
N LEU A 224 23.71 10.48 4.29
CA LEU A 224 22.86 9.37 4.73
C LEU A 224 22.82 9.26 6.26
N ILE A 225 21.67 8.88 6.80
CA ILE A 225 21.56 8.42 8.18
C ILE A 225 22.39 7.13 8.31
N ARG A 226 23.18 7.03 9.38
CA ARG A 226 24.05 5.87 9.59
C ARG A 226 23.21 4.57 9.68
N PRO A 227 23.64 3.44 9.11
CA PRO A 227 22.84 2.22 9.03
C PRO A 227 22.30 1.73 10.38
N GLU A 228 23.08 1.81 11.46
CA GLU A 228 22.64 1.41 12.80
C GLU A 228 21.51 2.30 13.33
N VAL A 229 21.54 3.60 13.06
CA VAL A 229 20.49 4.55 13.44
C VAL A 229 19.26 4.35 12.56
N ALA A 230 19.43 4.10 11.26
CA ALA A 230 18.33 3.82 10.34
C ALA A 230 17.57 2.55 10.75
N ARG A 231 18.27 1.49 11.16
CA ARG A 231 17.63 0.26 11.68
C ARG A 231 16.89 0.50 13.00
N GLN A 232 17.44 1.29 13.91
CA GLN A 232 16.76 1.68 15.16
C GLN A 232 15.48 2.47 14.89
N ALA A 233 15.55 3.47 14.00
CA ALA A 233 14.38 4.24 13.59
C ALA A 233 13.33 3.33 12.95
N LYS A 234 13.74 2.41 12.05
CA LYS A 234 12.85 1.44 11.40
C LYS A 234 12.05 0.60 12.40
N GLN A 235 12.67 0.13 13.49
CA GLN A 235 11.98 -0.70 14.50
C GLN A 235 10.73 0.00 15.07
N ILE A 236 10.74 1.33 15.10
CA ILE A 236 9.63 2.14 15.56
C ILE A 236 8.71 2.50 14.39
N THR A 237 9.27 3.09 13.33
CA THR A 237 8.49 3.69 12.23
C THR A 237 7.83 2.65 11.32
N ALA A 238 8.41 1.46 11.19
CA ALA A 238 7.84 0.35 10.43
C ALA A 238 7.01 -0.63 11.28
N SER A 239 6.71 -0.28 12.54
CA SER A 239 5.85 -1.11 13.38
C SER A 239 4.42 -1.14 12.84
N GLU A 240 3.70 -2.23 13.11
CA GLU A 240 2.32 -2.42 12.65
C GLU A 240 1.40 -1.27 13.10
N LEU A 241 1.55 -0.81 14.35
CA LEU A 241 0.76 0.31 14.85
C LEU A 241 1.05 1.60 14.11
N VAL A 242 2.33 1.91 13.85
CA VAL A 242 2.71 3.17 13.19
C VAL A 242 2.29 3.16 11.73
N THR A 243 2.52 2.06 11.01
CA THR A 243 2.12 1.93 9.60
C THR A 243 0.61 2.02 9.43
N TRP A 244 -0.19 1.35 10.27
CA TRP A 244 -1.65 1.53 10.32
C TRP A 244 -2.05 2.93 10.77
N GLY A 245 -1.38 3.45 11.81
CA GLY A 245 -1.63 4.74 12.44
C GLY A 245 -1.44 5.93 11.50
N ASN A 246 -0.45 5.85 10.61
CA ASN A 246 -0.14 6.87 9.62
C ASN A 246 -1.31 7.18 8.67
N PHE A 247 -2.23 6.23 8.47
CA PHE A 247 -3.42 6.46 7.64
C PHE A 247 -4.55 7.18 8.39
N GLN A 248 -4.60 7.11 9.72
CA GLN A 248 -5.78 7.54 10.49
C GLN A 248 -6.10 9.03 10.36
N PRO A 249 -5.13 9.96 10.45
CA PRO A 249 -5.41 11.38 10.25
C PRO A 249 -5.93 11.69 8.83
N LEU A 250 -5.40 10.98 7.83
CA LEU A 250 -5.85 11.11 6.45
C LEU A 250 -7.29 10.59 6.29
N TYR A 251 -7.61 9.45 6.88
CA TYR A 251 -8.97 8.92 6.88
C TYR A 251 -9.98 9.88 7.55
N GLN A 252 -9.62 10.49 8.68
CA GLN A 252 -10.45 11.51 9.33
C GLN A 252 -10.70 12.72 8.42
N LYS A 253 -9.67 13.17 7.69
CA LYS A 253 -9.80 14.23 6.69
C LYS A 253 -10.74 13.84 5.56
N LEU A 254 -10.62 12.61 5.04
CA LEU A 254 -11.51 12.13 3.97
C LEU A 254 -12.97 12.07 4.44
N LEU A 255 -13.23 11.52 5.62
CA LEU A 255 -14.57 11.48 6.21
C LEU A 255 -15.19 12.86 6.41
N SER A 256 -14.39 13.85 6.84
CA SER A 256 -14.91 15.20 7.05
C SER A 256 -15.20 15.95 5.75
N GLN A 257 -14.59 15.53 4.64
CA GLN A 257 -14.79 16.12 3.32
C GLN A 257 -15.93 15.46 2.54
N ASP A 258 -15.96 14.13 2.49
CA ASP A 258 -16.95 13.34 1.76
C ASP A 258 -17.01 11.92 2.31
N ALA A 259 -18.10 11.55 2.98
CA ALA A 259 -18.31 10.20 3.49
C ALA A 259 -18.97 9.24 2.49
N SER A 260 -19.26 9.68 1.26
CA SER A 260 -19.98 8.86 0.26
C SER A 260 -19.23 7.60 -0.19
N PHE A 261 -17.92 7.50 0.10
CA PHE A 261 -17.14 6.30 -0.18
C PHE A 261 -17.51 5.11 0.73
N LEU A 262 -18.22 5.36 1.84
CA LEU A 262 -18.67 4.31 2.77
C LEU A 262 -19.81 3.45 2.22
N ASP A 263 -20.56 3.99 1.25
CA ASP A 263 -21.74 3.36 0.63
C ASP A 263 -21.36 2.15 -0.22
#